data_AF-A0A9P4QL84-F1
#
_entry.id   AF-A0A9P4QL84-F1
#
_cell.length_a   1.000
_cell.length_b   1.000
_cell.length_c   1.000
_cell.angle_alpha   90.00
_cell.angle_beta   90.00
_cell.angle_gamma   90.00
#
_symmetry.space_group_name_H-M   'P 1'
#
loop_
_entity.id
_entity.type
_entity.pdbx_description
1 polymer ?
#
loop_
_entity_poly.entity_id
_entity_poly.type
_entity_poly.pdbx_seq_one_letter_code
_entity_poly.pdbx_strand_id
1 'polypeptide(L)'
;MKFHLSPSLVAALLTTGILAVPAPVPVPVEAIAMGSRHNLYLTTCTPKCLLGILCSRQSRGFTAVIYYANGAVDTLTDASPTQMTTVSSTAARWEGARRSADMGSSGAFSSNIDSGAASLDKGQIAGTAMLSDEGFACFRDGETTFRFSDNLGLSTNSCTADYWCPSVQV
;
A
#
# COMPACT_ATOMS: atom_id res chain seq x y z
N MET A 1 21.11 10.40 86.26
CA MET A 1 20.26 10.23 85.05
C MET A 1 20.92 10.98 83.92
N LYS A 2 21.39 10.26 82.88
CA LYS A 2 22.25 10.78 81.81
C LYS A 2 21.41 11.23 80.61
N PHE A 3 21.63 12.45 80.17
CA PHE A 3 21.10 13.03 78.93
C PHE A 3 21.89 12.51 77.72
N HIS A 4 21.19 12.16 76.64
CA HIS A 4 21.76 12.03 75.30
C HIS A 4 20.79 12.62 74.28
N LEU A 5 21.13 13.80 73.74
CA LEU A 5 20.55 14.40 72.54
C LEU A 5 21.32 13.87 71.32
N SER A 6 20.60 13.42 70.30
CA SER A 6 21.14 13.01 68.99
C SER A 6 20.72 13.98 67.89
N PRO A 7 21.50 14.04 66.79
CA PRO A 7 21.69 15.27 66.05
C PRO A 7 20.90 15.35 64.74
N SER A 8 20.78 16.60 64.31
CA SER A 8 20.29 17.18 63.06
C SER A 8 20.51 16.34 61.79
N LEU A 9 19.45 16.15 61.01
CA LEU A 9 19.53 15.72 59.62
C LEU A 9 19.11 16.90 58.72
N VAL A 10 20.11 17.53 58.09
CA VAL A 10 19.92 18.58 57.08
C VAL A 10 19.82 17.88 55.72
N ALA A 11 18.63 17.90 55.11
CA ALA A 11 18.43 17.40 53.75
C ALA A 11 18.74 18.53 52.75
N ALA A 12 19.86 18.42 52.04
CA ALA A 12 20.22 19.30 50.94
C ALA A 12 19.47 18.86 49.66
N LEU A 13 18.57 19.70 49.14
CA LEU A 13 17.99 19.55 47.81
C LEU A 13 19.04 19.91 46.75
N LEU A 14 19.53 18.93 45.99
CA LEU A 14 20.21 19.18 44.72
C LEU A 14 19.17 19.29 43.61
N THR A 15 18.89 20.51 43.18
CA THR A 15 18.15 20.81 41.94
C THR A 15 19.10 20.69 40.75
N THR A 16 19.13 19.52 40.12
CA THR A 16 19.75 19.32 38.80
C THR A 16 18.84 19.90 37.72
N GLY A 17 19.24 21.04 37.16
CA GLY A 17 18.60 21.65 36.00
C GLY A 17 18.76 20.75 34.77
N ILE A 18 17.64 20.17 34.32
CA ILE A 18 17.55 19.40 33.08
C ILE A 18 17.54 20.41 31.93
N LEU A 19 18.66 20.51 31.20
CA LEU A 19 18.72 21.16 29.90
C LEU A 19 17.85 20.36 28.93
N ALA A 20 16.63 20.85 28.69
CA ALA A 20 15.72 20.30 27.69
C ALA A 20 16.33 20.51 26.29
N VAL A 21 16.90 19.46 25.73
CA VAL A 21 17.26 19.40 24.32
C VAL A 21 15.94 19.42 23.53
N PRO A 22 15.68 20.41 22.65
CA PRO A 22 14.48 20.41 21.83
C PRO A 22 14.52 19.17 20.95
N ALA A 23 13.52 18.30 21.10
CA ALA A 23 13.34 17.15 20.24
C ALA A 23 13.19 17.65 18.78
N PRO A 24 13.88 17.05 17.81
CA PRO A 24 13.69 17.38 16.41
C PRO A 24 12.21 17.15 16.08
N VAL A 25 11.53 18.22 15.71
CA VAL A 25 10.15 18.15 15.24
C VAL A 25 10.19 17.35 13.94
N PRO A 26 9.48 16.21 13.82
CA PRO A 26 9.37 15.52 12.55
C PRO A 26 8.67 16.48 11.59
N VAL A 27 9.44 17.06 10.67
CA VAL A 27 8.88 17.75 9.51
C VAL A 27 8.06 16.71 8.77
N PRO A 28 6.76 16.96 8.51
CA PRO A 28 6.00 16.09 7.63
C PRO A 28 6.76 16.08 6.30
N VAL A 29 7.30 14.93 5.94
CA VAL A 29 7.72 14.68 4.57
C VAL A 29 6.41 14.67 3.81
N GLU A 30 5.97 15.84 3.34
CA GLU A 30 5.11 15.90 2.16
C GLU A 30 5.90 15.13 1.12
N ALA A 31 5.51 13.88 0.93
CA ALA A 31 6.03 13.04 -0.13
C ALA A 31 5.88 13.88 -1.38
N ILE A 32 6.99 14.43 -1.86
CA ILE A 32 7.06 15.06 -3.15
C ILE A 32 6.62 13.93 -4.06
N ALA A 33 5.36 13.96 -4.46
CA ALA A 33 4.88 13.26 -5.63
C ALA A 33 5.63 13.94 -6.78
N MET A 34 6.94 13.64 -6.91
CA MET A 34 7.66 13.82 -8.14
C MET A 34 6.83 13.03 -9.12
N GLY A 35 6.04 13.76 -9.93
CA GLY A 35 4.86 13.24 -10.62
C GLY A 35 5.23 12.00 -11.41
N SER A 36 5.04 10.85 -10.77
CA SER A 36 5.44 9.58 -11.34
C SER A 36 4.46 9.31 -12.46
N ARG A 37 4.96 9.35 -13.69
CA ARG A 37 4.12 9.16 -14.87
C ARG A 37 3.51 7.77 -14.88
N HIS A 38 4.14 6.80 -14.22
CA HIS A 38 3.74 5.42 -14.27
C HIS A 38 3.30 4.92 -12.90
N ASN A 39 2.13 4.30 -12.83
CA ASN A 39 1.55 3.80 -11.60
C ASN A 39 1.07 2.36 -11.77
N LEU A 40 1.40 1.52 -10.80
CA LEU A 40 0.87 0.17 -10.66
C LEU A 40 -0.07 0.12 -9.47
N TYR A 41 -1.16 -0.61 -9.61
CA TYR A 41 -2.05 -0.96 -8.51
C TYR A 41 -2.07 -2.48 -8.39
N LEU A 42 -1.68 -2.97 -7.22
CA LEU A 42 -1.74 -4.38 -6.86
C LEU A 42 -3.10 -4.60 -6.22
N THR A 43 -3.96 -5.40 -6.87
CA THR A 43 -5.38 -5.43 -6.54
C THR A 43 -5.90 -6.84 -6.29
N THR A 44 -6.92 -6.91 -5.44
CA THR A 44 -7.77 -8.08 -5.27
C THR A 44 -9.15 -7.77 -5.85
N CYS A 45 -9.59 -8.59 -6.79
CA CYS A 45 -10.81 -8.42 -7.54
C CYS A 45 -11.88 -9.42 -7.13
N THR A 46 -13.12 -8.94 -7.07
CA THR A 46 -14.32 -9.74 -6.82
C THR A 46 -15.29 -9.59 -7.99
N PRO A 47 -15.67 -10.68 -8.66
CA PRO A 47 -16.69 -10.62 -9.69
C PRO A 47 -18.07 -10.38 -9.05
N LYS A 48 -18.77 -9.33 -9.47
CA LYS A 48 -20.20 -9.14 -9.17
C LYS A 48 -21.02 -9.60 -10.36
N CYS A 49 -21.92 -10.54 -10.09
CA CYS A 49 -22.90 -11.01 -11.06
C CYS A 49 -24.28 -10.46 -10.70
N LEU A 50 -24.91 -9.77 -11.65
CA LEU A 50 -26.24 -9.19 -11.48
C LEU A 50 -27.35 -10.26 -11.42
N LEU A 51 -27.10 -11.43 -12.01
CA LEU A 51 -28.05 -12.54 -12.14
C LEU A 51 -27.42 -13.81 -11.58
N GLY A 52 -27.51 -14.02 -10.26
CA GLY A 52 -26.81 -15.04 -9.45
C GLY A 52 -26.88 -16.52 -9.90
N ILE A 53 -27.42 -16.82 -11.08
CA ILE A 53 -27.61 -18.14 -11.68
C ILE A 53 -26.53 -18.45 -12.73
N LEU A 54 -25.91 -17.44 -13.36
CA LEU A 54 -24.93 -17.66 -14.44
C LEU A 54 -23.47 -17.79 -13.98
N CYS A 55 -23.18 -17.63 -12.68
CA CYS A 55 -21.81 -17.52 -12.18
C CYS A 55 -21.33 -18.72 -11.35
N SER A 56 -21.88 -19.92 -11.63
CA SER A 56 -21.67 -21.13 -10.83
C SER A 56 -20.21 -21.62 -10.71
N ARG A 57 -19.25 -21.02 -11.41
CA ARG A 57 -17.81 -21.32 -11.29
C ARG A 57 -16.90 -20.11 -11.08
N GLN A 58 -17.42 -18.89 -11.13
CA GLN A 58 -16.62 -17.65 -11.21
C GLN A 58 -17.00 -16.68 -10.08
N SER A 59 -17.18 -17.22 -8.86
CA SER A 59 -17.40 -16.45 -7.64
C SER A 59 -16.13 -16.30 -6.79
N ARG A 60 -15.04 -16.95 -7.21
CA ARG A 60 -13.76 -16.84 -6.53
C ARG A 60 -13.11 -15.54 -6.99
N GLY A 61 -12.75 -14.68 -6.04
CA GLY A 61 -11.97 -13.49 -6.35
C GLY A 61 -10.65 -13.87 -7.02
N PHE A 62 -9.99 -12.90 -7.65
CA PHE A 62 -8.71 -13.08 -8.34
C PHE A 62 -7.76 -11.93 -7.99
N THR A 63 -6.46 -12.14 -8.18
CA THR A 63 -5.44 -11.14 -7.92
C THR A 63 -4.95 -10.58 -9.25
N ALA A 64 -4.89 -9.27 -9.38
CA ALA A 64 -4.54 -8.60 -10.63
C ALA A 64 -3.64 -7.39 -10.40
N VAL A 65 -2.86 -7.05 -11.42
CA VAL A 65 -2.09 -5.81 -11.49
C VAL A 65 -2.70 -4.90 -12.55
N ILE A 66 -2.83 -3.62 -12.21
CA ILE A 66 -3.39 -2.58 -13.08
C ILE A 66 -2.29 -1.53 -13.29
N TYR A 67 -2.02 -1.19 -14.54
CA TYR A 67 -0.98 -0.25 -14.94
C TYR A 67 -1.58 0.98 -15.62
N TYR A 68 -1.10 2.15 -15.22
CA TYR A 68 -1.40 3.45 -15.79
C TYR A 68 -0.10 4.16 -16.19
N ALA A 69 0.05 4.45 -17.48
CA ALA A 69 1.24 5.12 -18.01
C ALA A 69 1.17 6.67 -17.95
N ASN A 70 0.07 7.25 -17.46
CA ASN A 70 -0.17 8.71 -17.48
C ASN A 70 -0.48 9.32 -16.09
N GLY A 71 0.10 8.79 -15.03
CA GLY A 71 0.03 9.34 -13.68
C GLY A 71 -1.06 8.73 -12.81
N ALA A 72 -1.16 9.24 -11.58
CA ALA A 72 -2.23 8.86 -10.66
C ALA A 72 -3.57 9.34 -11.23
N VAL A 73 -4.59 8.50 -11.12
CA VAL A 73 -5.91 8.81 -11.67
C VAL A 73 -6.70 9.58 -10.61
N ASP A 74 -6.90 10.88 -10.83
CA ASP A 74 -7.64 11.76 -9.90
C ASP A 74 -9.10 11.32 -9.70
N THR A 75 -9.70 10.66 -10.70
CA THR A 75 -11.04 10.08 -10.63
C THR A 75 -11.06 8.69 -11.29
N LEU A 76 -10.92 7.65 -10.47
CA LEU A 76 -10.80 6.23 -10.87
C LEU A 76 -12.07 5.66 -11.54
N THR A 77 -13.14 6.45 -11.61
CA THR A 77 -14.41 6.06 -12.23
C THR A 77 -14.37 6.05 -13.75
N ASP A 78 -13.47 6.80 -14.40
CA ASP A 78 -13.52 7.00 -15.86
C ASP A 78 -12.18 6.78 -16.60
N ALA A 79 -11.07 6.57 -15.90
CA ALA A 79 -9.80 6.29 -16.57
C ALA A 79 -9.60 4.79 -16.78
N SER A 80 -9.71 4.38 -18.05
CA SER A 80 -9.30 3.05 -18.49
C SER A 80 -7.80 2.85 -18.21
N PRO A 81 -7.41 1.72 -17.59
CA PRO A 81 -6.01 1.42 -17.40
C PRO A 81 -5.30 1.27 -18.74
N THR A 82 -4.02 1.63 -18.79
CA THR A 82 -3.16 1.34 -19.94
C THR A 82 -3.08 -0.16 -20.15
N GLN A 83 -2.96 -0.91 -19.05
CA GLN A 83 -2.96 -2.36 -19.10
C GLN A 83 -3.44 -2.97 -17.78
N MET A 84 -4.02 -4.17 -17.86
CA MET A 84 -4.39 -4.97 -16.70
C MET A 84 -4.07 -6.43 -16.98
N THR A 85 -3.50 -7.14 -16.01
CA THR A 85 -3.20 -8.57 -16.13
C THR A 85 -3.59 -9.29 -14.83
N THR A 86 -4.07 -10.53 -14.97
CA THR A 86 -4.33 -11.41 -13.82
C THR A 86 -3.03 -12.07 -13.37
N VAL A 87 -2.69 -11.90 -12.09
CA VAL A 87 -1.51 -12.52 -11.45
C VAL A 87 -1.88 -13.87 -10.87
N SER A 88 -3.09 -14.03 -10.35
CA SER A 88 -3.61 -15.30 -9.86
C SER A 88 -5.11 -15.41 -10.15
N SER A 89 -5.54 -16.57 -10.65
CA SER A 89 -6.96 -16.89 -10.89
C SER A 89 -7.78 -17.04 -9.61
N THR A 90 -7.12 -17.03 -8.44
CA THR A 90 -7.74 -17.03 -7.12
C THR A 90 -7.18 -15.88 -6.29
N ALA A 91 -8.01 -15.29 -5.42
CA ALA A 91 -7.58 -14.23 -4.51
C ALA A 91 -6.43 -14.76 -3.64
N ALA A 92 -5.25 -14.19 -3.87
CA ALA A 92 -4.02 -14.57 -3.22
C ALA A 92 -3.41 -13.34 -2.57
N ARG A 93 -2.83 -13.53 -1.38
CA ARG A 93 -2.13 -12.46 -0.66
C ARG A 93 -0.90 -12.00 -1.44
N TRP A 94 -0.65 -10.70 -1.44
CA TRP A 94 0.55 -10.11 -2.02
C TRP A 94 1.76 -10.27 -1.09
N GLU A 95 1.52 -10.16 0.22
CA GLU A 95 2.56 -10.19 1.25
C GLU A 95 3.34 -11.49 1.30
N GLY A 96 4.65 -11.38 1.56
CA GLY A 96 5.53 -12.51 1.89
C GLY A 96 5.84 -13.44 0.71
N ALA A 97 5.41 -13.09 -0.51
CA ALA A 97 5.68 -13.87 -1.70
C ALA A 97 6.03 -12.96 -2.88
N ARG A 98 7.05 -13.36 -3.65
CA ARG A 98 7.31 -12.74 -4.95
C ARG A 98 6.18 -13.13 -5.91
N ARG A 99 5.53 -12.15 -6.51
CA ARG A 99 4.50 -12.37 -7.55
C ARG A 99 5.00 -11.83 -8.88
N SER A 100 4.68 -12.53 -9.96
CA SER A 100 5.07 -12.12 -11.32
C SER A 100 3.95 -12.41 -12.30
N ALA A 101 3.86 -11.62 -13.37
CA ALA A 101 2.95 -11.85 -14.48
C ALA A 101 3.46 -11.17 -15.76
N ASP A 102 3.01 -11.64 -16.91
CA ASP A 102 3.26 -10.97 -18.19
C ASP A 102 2.18 -9.90 -18.42
N MET A 103 2.61 -8.66 -18.62
CA MET A 103 1.74 -7.53 -18.96
C MET A 103 1.87 -7.19 -20.45
N GLY A 104 1.93 -8.18 -21.35
CA GLY A 104 1.93 -7.99 -22.79
C GLY A 104 2.90 -6.91 -23.28
N SER A 105 2.39 -5.86 -23.93
CA SER A 105 3.20 -4.75 -24.45
C SER A 105 3.93 -3.93 -23.38
N SER A 106 3.47 -3.95 -22.12
CA SER A 106 4.17 -3.28 -21.01
C SER A 106 5.31 -4.14 -20.42
N GLY A 107 5.39 -5.41 -20.80
CA GLY A 107 6.45 -6.35 -20.46
C GLY A 107 6.25 -7.10 -19.14
N ALA A 108 7.34 -7.56 -18.54
CA ALA A 108 7.30 -8.49 -17.41
C ALA A 108 7.12 -7.74 -16.08
N PHE A 109 6.05 -8.05 -15.36
CA PHE A 109 5.81 -7.53 -14.01
C PHE A 109 6.36 -8.47 -12.94
N SER A 110 6.94 -7.91 -11.88
CA SER A 110 7.12 -8.61 -10.62
C SER A 110 6.98 -7.70 -9.40
N SER A 111 6.59 -8.26 -8.25
CA SER A 111 6.48 -7.54 -6.98
C SER A 111 7.04 -8.35 -5.83
N ASN A 112 7.49 -7.65 -4.81
CA ASN A 112 7.91 -8.19 -3.53
C ASN A 112 7.34 -7.32 -2.41
N ILE A 113 6.26 -7.79 -1.80
CA ILE A 113 5.56 -7.09 -0.72
C ILE A 113 5.92 -7.77 0.60
N ASP A 114 6.26 -6.97 1.61
CA ASP A 114 6.70 -7.47 2.90
C ASP A 114 5.61 -8.28 3.59
N SER A 115 5.99 -9.35 4.29
CA SER A 115 5.05 -10.28 4.95
C SER A 115 4.08 -9.61 5.96
N GLY A 116 4.45 -8.46 6.52
CA GLY A 116 3.65 -7.66 7.45
C GLY A 116 2.95 -6.46 6.81
N ALA A 117 3.02 -6.28 5.49
CA ALA A 117 2.56 -5.05 4.84
C ALA A 117 1.06 -4.80 4.96
N ALA A 118 0.25 -5.85 5.16
CA ALA A 118 -1.20 -5.73 5.32
C ALA A 118 -1.62 -4.98 6.60
N SER A 119 -0.77 -4.94 7.62
CA SER A 119 -1.04 -4.24 8.89
C SER A 119 -0.48 -2.82 8.93
N LEU A 120 0.13 -2.34 7.85
CA LEU A 120 0.63 -0.98 7.76
C LEU A 120 -0.52 0.02 7.64
N ASP A 121 -0.25 1.24 8.08
CA ASP A 121 -1.15 2.37 7.81
C ASP A 121 -1.11 2.74 6.32
N LYS A 122 -2.20 3.29 5.80
CA LYS A 122 -2.27 3.78 4.42
C LYS A 122 -1.14 4.78 4.15
N GLY A 123 -0.49 4.64 3.01
CA GLY A 123 0.63 5.50 2.60
C GLY A 123 1.98 5.10 3.20
N GLN A 124 2.07 4.06 4.02
CA GLN A 124 3.36 3.51 4.45
C GLN A 124 3.95 2.57 3.39
N ILE A 125 5.29 2.55 3.30
CA ILE A 125 6.02 1.69 2.36
C ILE A 125 5.81 0.23 2.76
N ALA A 126 5.31 -0.54 1.80
CA ALA A 126 4.93 -1.95 1.92
C ALA A 126 5.87 -2.91 1.17
N GLY A 127 6.67 -2.39 0.23
CA GLY A 127 7.58 -3.21 -0.58
C GLY A 127 7.91 -2.53 -1.91
N THR A 128 8.22 -3.35 -2.91
CA THR A 128 8.64 -2.88 -4.24
C THR A 128 8.00 -3.68 -5.38
N ALA A 129 7.98 -3.09 -6.56
CA ALA A 129 7.63 -3.76 -7.79
C ALA A 129 8.58 -3.36 -8.93
N MET A 130 8.57 -4.18 -9.99
CA MET A 130 9.24 -3.91 -11.25
C MET A 130 8.30 -4.19 -12.41
N LEU A 131 8.39 -3.37 -13.45
CA LEU A 131 7.77 -3.60 -14.74
C LEU A 131 8.84 -3.44 -15.82
N SER A 132 9.22 -4.55 -16.43
CA SER A 132 10.43 -4.63 -17.26
C SER A 132 11.65 -4.12 -16.45
N ASP A 133 12.27 -3.02 -16.88
CA ASP A 133 13.42 -2.41 -16.21
C ASP A 133 13.03 -1.22 -15.31
N GLU A 134 11.73 -0.91 -15.21
CA GLU A 134 11.22 0.18 -14.40
C GLU A 134 10.96 -0.26 -12.96
N GLY A 135 11.45 0.53 -12.00
CA GLY A 135 11.29 0.26 -10.56
C GLY A 135 10.16 1.08 -9.93
N PHE A 136 9.44 0.46 -9.00
CA PHE A 136 8.31 1.06 -8.29
C PHE A 136 8.44 0.84 -6.79
N ALA A 137 8.07 1.86 -6.00
CA ALA A 137 7.94 1.74 -4.55
C ALA A 137 6.47 1.52 -4.22
N CYS A 138 6.13 0.46 -3.51
CA CYS A 138 4.74 0.12 -3.19
C CYS A 138 4.36 0.62 -1.79
N PHE A 139 3.23 1.31 -1.71
CA PHE A 139 2.65 1.82 -0.48
C PHE A 139 1.34 1.11 -0.20
N ARG A 140 1.02 0.93 1.08
CA ARG A 140 -0.28 0.40 1.49
C ARG A 140 -1.39 1.35 1.03
N ASP A 141 -2.39 0.82 0.33
CA ASP A 141 -3.56 1.59 -0.06
C ASP A 141 -4.82 1.07 0.64
N GLY A 142 -5.32 -0.10 0.24
CA GLY A 142 -6.41 -0.81 0.90
C GLY A 142 -7.81 -0.23 0.68
N GLU A 143 -7.96 0.86 -0.08
CA GLU A 143 -9.21 1.63 -0.15
C GLU A 143 -9.63 1.96 -1.59
N THR A 144 -8.67 2.17 -2.48
CA THR A 144 -8.89 2.53 -3.88
C THR A 144 -9.64 1.42 -4.59
N THR A 145 -10.83 1.71 -5.15
CA THR A 145 -11.62 0.71 -5.88
C THR A 145 -11.71 1.02 -7.37
N PHE A 146 -11.56 -0.01 -8.19
CA PHE A 146 -11.76 0.00 -9.63
C PHE A 146 -12.99 -0.84 -9.99
N ARG A 147 -13.75 -0.39 -10.98
CA ARG A 147 -14.90 -1.14 -11.51
C ARG A 147 -14.70 -1.37 -13.00
N PHE A 148 -14.72 -2.63 -13.40
CA PHE A 148 -14.62 -3.02 -14.80
C PHE A 148 -15.90 -3.76 -15.18
N SER A 149 -16.63 -3.21 -16.15
CA SER A 149 -17.74 -3.92 -16.77
C SER A 149 -17.22 -4.68 -17.97
N ASP A 150 -17.75 -5.89 -18.21
CA ASP A 150 -17.56 -6.51 -19.51
C ASP A 150 -18.24 -5.68 -20.62
N ASN A 151 -17.86 -5.91 -21.87
CA ASN A 151 -18.38 -5.18 -23.04
C ASN A 151 -19.90 -5.35 -23.24
N LEU A 152 -20.54 -6.24 -22.49
CA LEU A 152 -21.98 -6.50 -22.54
C LEU A 152 -22.71 -5.92 -21.32
N GLY A 153 -21.99 -5.36 -20.34
CA GLY A 153 -22.52 -4.84 -19.08
C GLY A 153 -23.13 -5.93 -18.17
N LEU A 154 -22.88 -7.20 -18.43
CA LEU A 154 -23.53 -8.34 -17.77
C LEU A 154 -22.77 -8.81 -16.53
N SER A 155 -21.46 -8.54 -16.47
CA SER A 155 -20.63 -8.76 -15.29
C SER A 155 -19.83 -7.50 -14.95
N THR A 156 -19.79 -7.17 -13.65
CA THR A 156 -18.98 -6.06 -13.13
C THR A 156 -17.96 -6.62 -12.17
N ASN A 157 -16.68 -6.50 -12.49
CA ASN A 157 -15.60 -6.82 -11.56
C ASN A 157 -15.32 -5.59 -10.69
N SER A 158 -15.28 -5.80 -9.38
CA SER A 158 -14.88 -4.79 -8.40
C SER A 158 -13.51 -5.16 -7.85
N CYS A 159 -12.49 -4.37 -8.18
CA CYS A 159 -11.13 -4.56 -7.69
C CYS A 159 -10.81 -3.52 -6.62
N THR A 160 -10.19 -3.94 -5.54
CA THR A 160 -9.66 -3.03 -4.50
C THR A 160 -8.15 -3.06 -4.57
N ALA A 161 -7.51 -1.90 -4.62
CA ALA A 161 -6.06 -1.81 -4.53
C ALA A 161 -5.62 -2.17 -3.12
N ASP A 162 -4.86 -3.24 -3.00
CA ASP A 162 -4.16 -3.56 -1.77
C ASP A 162 -2.95 -2.64 -1.60
N TYR A 163 -2.27 -2.34 -2.71
CA TYR A 163 -1.09 -1.48 -2.75
C TYR A 163 -1.09 -0.57 -3.98
N TRP A 164 -0.61 0.66 -3.80
CA TRP A 164 -0.33 1.60 -4.87
C TRP A 164 1.18 1.75 -5.02
N CYS A 165 1.69 1.53 -6.23
CA CYS A 165 3.12 1.62 -6.51
C CYS A 165 3.39 2.67 -7.59
N PRO A 166 3.78 3.90 -7.24
CA PRO A 166 4.35 4.85 -8.18
C PRO A 166 5.75 4.42 -8.62
N SER A 167 6.11 4.71 -9.88
CA SER A 167 7.46 4.58 -10.38
C SER A 167 8.41 5.52 -9.64
N VAL A 168 9.61 5.04 -9.33
CA VAL A 168 10.69 5.82 -8.69
C VAL A 168 11.66 6.43 -9.70
N GLN A 169 11.45 6.18 -10.99
CA GLN A 169 12.24 6.75 -12.07
C GLN A 169 11.61 8.08 -12.49
N VAL A 170 12.42 9.14 -12.56
CA VAL A 170 12.02 10.50 -12.96
C VAL A 170 12.52 10.86 -14.34
#